data_AF-A0A222NZF5-F1
#
_entry.id   AF-A0A222NZF5-F1
#
_cell.length_a   1.000
_cell.length_b   1.000
_cell.length_c   1.000
_cell.angle_alpha   90.00
_cell.angle_beta   90.00
_cell.angle_gamma   90.00
#
_symmetry.space_group_name_H-M   'P 1'
#
loop_
_entity.id
_entity.type
_entity.pdbx_description
1 polymer ?
#
loop_
_entity_poly.entity_id
_entity_poly.type
_entity_poly.pdbx_seq_one_letter_code
_entity_poly.pdbx_strand_id
1 'polypeptide(L)'
;MFFKQDKQVKQVDTDYPYCLFIPIVEQIRDHNNIRTWSLVMQPNVARKFYSSIELLEQCESSRLGRKRLSCYRIFLSAAEYSQLQATPSNAQIRIGFLSFQVERIQSLITINKENKVEYVNPFCSGIKEEKTVTFAA
;
A
#
# COMPACT_ATOMS: atom_id res chain seq x y z
N MET A 1 -40.40 -28.61 7.06
CA MET A 1 -39.31 -28.29 6.11
C MET A 1 -39.66 -26.98 5.43
N PHE A 2 -38.67 -26.20 5.01
CA PHE A 2 -38.69 -25.16 3.96
C PHE A 2 -37.76 -24.00 4.34
N PHE A 3 -36.56 -24.18 3.79
CA PHE A 3 -35.40 -23.32 3.60
C PHE A 3 -35.48 -21.85 4.04
N LYS A 4 -34.54 -21.50 4.93
CA LYS A 4 -34.10 -20.13 5.20
C LYS A 4 -33.58 -19.53 3.90
N GLN A 5 -34.03 -18.32 3.58
CA GLN A 5 -33.44 -17.46 2.57
C GLN A 5 -31.94 -17.31 2.85
N ASP A 6 -31.10 -17.92 2.03
CA ASP A 6 -29.72 -17.50 1.91
C ASP A 6 -29.72 -16.08 1.35
N LYS A 7 -29.49 -15.10 2.24
CA LYS A 7 -29.09 -13.76 1.84
C LYS A 7 -27.77 -13.93 1.10
N GLN A 8 -27.83 -13.92 -0.23
CA GLN A 8 -26.66 -13.62 -1.05
C GLN A 8 -26.11 -12.28 -0.58
N VAL A 9 -25.00 -12.35 0.14
CA VAL A 9 -24.14 -11.20 0.40
C VAL A 9 -23.73 -10.72 -0.98
N LYS A 10 -24.27 -9.58 -1.42
CA LYS A 10 -23.76 -8.88 -2.59
C LYS A 10 -22.27 -8.66 -2.34
N GLN A 11 -21.44 -9.40 -3.07
CA GLN A 11 -20.04 -9.08 -3.24
C GLN A 11 -20.02 -7.64 -3.78
N VAL A 12 -19.64 -6.71 -2.92
CA VAL A 12 -19.30 -5.37 -3.35
C VAL A 12 -18.08 -5.58 -4.23
N ASP A 13 -18.23 -5.36 -5.53
CA ASP A 13 -17.09 -5.19 -6.44
C ASP A 13 -16.24 -4.08 -5.84
N THR A 14 -15.20 -4.47 -5.11
CA THR A 14 -14.21 -3.53 -4.64
C THR A 14 -13.46 -3.12 -5.89
N ASP A 15 -13.73 -1.92 -6.42
CA ASP A 15 -13.05 -1.36 -7.60
C ASP A 15 -11.51 -1.45 -7.51
N TYR A 16 -10.98 -1.68 -6.30
CA TYR A 16 -9.56 -1.79 -6.00
C TYR A 16 -9.23 -3.05 -5.15
N PRO A 17 -9.20 -4.26 -5.72
CA PRO A 17 -9.04 -5.49 -4.95
C PRO A 17 -7.56 -5.83 -4.63
N TYR A 18 -6.59 -5.15 -5.26
CA TYR A 18 -5.17 -5.50 -5.12
C TYR A 18 -4.45 -4.58 -4.15
N CYS A 19 -4.15 -5.06 -2.94
CA CYS A 19 -3.33 -4.34 -1.96
C CYS A 19 -1.84 -4.49 -2.27
N LEU A 20 -1.12 -3.39 -2.48
CA LEU A 20 0.33 -3.39 -2.71
C LEU A 20 1.03 -2.34 -1.86
N PHE A 21 2.33 -2.51 -1.69
CA PHE A 21 3.21 -1.62 -0.94
C PHE A 21 4.25 -0.98 -1.85
N ILE A 22 4.41 0.34 -1.75
CA ILE A 22 5.40 1.12 -2.50
C ILE A 22 6.43 1.66 -1.51
N PRO A 23 7.72 1.31 -1.61
CA PRO A 23 8.74 1.86 -0.74
C PRO A 23 8.98 3.35 -1.05
N ILE A 24 9.26 4.09 0.00
CA ILE A 24 9.64 5.51 -0.04
C ILE A 24 11.13 5.59 0.23
N VAL A 25 11.86 6.28 -0.64
CA VAL A 25 13.32 6.40 -0.53
C VAL A 25 13.70 7.54 0.43
N GLU A 26 12.85 8.55 0.51
CA GLU A 26 12.99 9.73 1.36
C GLU A 26 12.79 9.39 2.84
N GLN A 27 13.57 10.05 3.71
CA GLN A 27 13.36 9.95 5.16
C GLN A 27 12.15 10.77 5.57
N ILE A 28 11.07 10.08 5.96
CA ILE A 28 9.88 10.74 6.48
C ILE A 28 10.12 11.17 7.93
N ARG A 29 10.10 12.48 8.16
CA ARG A 29 10.21 13.09 9.50
C ARG A 29 8.86 13.50 10.08
N ASP A 30 7.90 13.82 9.22
CA ASP A 30 6.56 14.28 9.59
C ASP A 30 5.52 13.67 8.65
N HIS A 31 4.61 12.88 9.22
CA HIS A 31 3.52 12.20 8.51
C HIS A 31 2.26 13.06 8.40
N ASN A 32 2.19 14.20 9.10
CA ASN A 32 1.06 15.13 8.99
C ASN A 32 1.26 16.12 7.82
N ASN A 33 2.48 16.19 7.28
CA ASN A 33 2.78 17.06 6.15
C ASN A 33 2.26 16.46 4.83
N ILE A 34 1.42 17.21 4.11
CA ILE A 34 0.89 16.81 2.80
C ILE A 34 1.99 16.44 1.80
N ARG A 35 3.16 17.10 1.86
CA ARG A 35 4.29 16.83 0.96
C ARG A 35 4.81 15.40 1.08
N THR A 36 4.70 14.80 2.27
CA THR A 36 5.03 13.38 2.47
C THR A 36 4.16 12.55 1.54
N TRP A 37 2.84 12.66 1.68
CA TRP A 37 1.87 11.90 0.88
C TRP A 37 1.96 12.18 -0.63
N SER A 38 2.36 13.38 -1.04
CA SER A 38 2.48 13.74 -2.46
C SER A 38 3.67 13.09 -3.20
N LEU A 39 4.60 12.41 -2.52
CA LEU A 39 5.76 11.78 -3.18
C LEU A 39 5.37 10.76 -4.25
N VAL A 40 4.24 10.07 -4.06
CA VAL A 40 3.75 9.06 -5.00
C VAL A 40 3.02 9.67 -6.21
N MET A 41 2.74 10.98 -6.20
CA MET A 41 2.08 11.70 -7.30
C MET A 41 3.02 11.95 -8.47
N GLN A 42 4.34 11.85 -8.29
CA GLN A 42 5.30 12.18 -9.34
C GLN A 42 5.06 11.27 -10.56
N PRO A 43 4.70 11.83 -11.72
CA PRO A 43 4.48 11.04 -12.93
C PRO A 43 5.80 10.52 -13.48
N ASN A 44 5.76 9.46 -14.29
CA ASN A 44 6.91 8.90 -15.00
C ASN A 44 8.07 8.42 -14.11
N VAL A 45 7.81 8.17 -12.82
CA VAL A 45 8.77 7.56 -11.90
C VAL A 45 8.53 6.06 -11.86
N ALA A 46 9.57 5.27 -12.15
CA ALA A 46 9.54 3.84 -11.97
C ALA A 46 9.47 3.50 -10.48
N ARG A 47 8.40 2.81 -10.07
CA ARG A 47 8.17 2.40 -8.69
C ARG A 47 8.17 0.88 -8.59
N LYS A 48 8.70 0.38 -7.48
CA LYS A 48 8.58 -1.02 -7.10
C LYS A 48 7.28 -1.21 -6.32
N PHE A 49 6.59 -2.30 -6.58
CA PHE A 49 5.36 -2.69 -5.91
C PHE A 49 5.53 -4.09 -5.33
N TYR A 50 5.26 -4.21 -4.03
CA TYR A 50 5.39 -5.44 -3.27
C TYR A 50 4.00 -5.92 -2.86
N SER A 51 3.78 -7.23 -2.89
CA SER A 51 2.52 -7.84 -2.46
C SER A 51 2.36 -7.93 -0.95
N SER A 52 3.46 -7.84 -0.19
CA SER A 52 3.44 -7.90 1.27
C SER A 52 4.57 -7.07 1.89
N ILE A 53 4.42 -6.75 3.17
CA ILE A 53 5.43 -6.03 3.95
C ILE A 53 6.66 -6.90 4.16
N GLU A 54 6.48 -8.19 4.41
CA GLU A 54 7.56 -9.16 4.64
C GLU A 54 8.48 -9.25 3.42
N LEU A 55 7.89 -9.29 2.23
CA LEU A 55 8.65 -9.29 0.99
C LEU A 55 9.42 -7.98 0.80
N LEU A 56 8.77 -6.84 1.09
CA LEU A 56 9.40 -5.53 1.03
C LEU A 56 10.60 -5.45 1.99
N GLU A 57 10.45 -5.94 3.22
CA GLU A 57 11.53 -6.01 4.21
C GLU A 57 12.67 -6.92 3.75
N GLN A 58 12.37 -8.11 3.24
CA GLN A 58 13.39 -9.04 2.75
C GLN A 58 14.19 -8.43 1.60
N CYS A 59 13.52 -7.85 0.61
CA CYS A 59 14.16 -7.30 -0.58
C CYS A 59 14.91 -5.99 -0.32
N GLU A 60 14.41 -5.15 0.58
CA GLU A 60 15.01 -3.85 0.90
C GLU A 60 15.82 -3.89 2.23
N SER A 61 16.01 -5.07 2.82
CA SER A 61 16.78 -5.33 4.06
C SER A 61 18.21 -4.79 4.01
N SER A 62 18.84 -4.81 2.84
CA SER A 62 20.17 -4.23 2.63
C SER A 62 20.20 -2.71 2.82
N ARG A 63 19.06 -2.02 2.64
CA ARG A 63 18.89 -0.59 2.92
C ARG A 63 18.55 -0.31 4.39
N LEU A 64 18.07 -1.32 5.13
CA LEU A 64 17.59 -1.26 6.51
C LEU A 64 18.72 -1.21 7.58
N GLY A 65 19.89 -0.64 7.28
CA GLY A 65 21.04 -0.55 8.21
C GLY A 65 20.73 0.05 9.60
N ARG A 66 21.02 1.35 9.80
CA ARG A 66 20.53 2.14 10.96
C ARG A 66 19.31 3.00 10.59
N LYS A 67 18.76 2.81 9.38
CA LYS A 67 17.72 3.65 8.80
C LYS A 67 16.38 2.95 8.83
N ARG A 68 15.34 3.76 8.99
CA ARG A 68 13.92 3.40 8.97
C ARG A 68 13.45 3.26 7.52
N LEU A 69 12.75 2.18 7.20
CA LEU A 69 12.10 1.97 5.91
C LEU A 69 10.68 2.49 5.99
N SER A 70 10.24 3.26 4.99
CA SER A 70 8.88 3.77 4.92
C SER A 70 8.24 3.29 3.62
N CYS A 71 6.95 2.98 3.63
CA CYS A 71 6.22 2.59 2.44
C CYS A 71 4.77 3.07 2.49
N TYR A 72 4.20 3.28 1.30
CA TYR A 72 2.77 3.50 1.15
C TYR A 72 2.04 2.19 0.97
N ARG A 73 0.89 2.05 1.63
CA ARG A 73 -0.11 1.02 1.34
C ARG A 73 -1.15 1.62 0.40
N ILE A 74 -1.36 0.96 -0.73
CA ILE A 74 -2.32 1.39 -1.75
C ILE A 74 -3.14 0.21 -2.26
N PHE A 75 -4.33 0.51 -2.77
CA PHE A 75 -5.14 -0.45 -3.49
C PHE A 75 -5.19 -0.10 -4.97
N LEU A 76 -4.99 -1.12 -5.80
CA LEU A 76 -5.06 -1.02 -7.26
C LEU A 76 -6.33 -1.67 -7.78
N SER A 77 -6.85 -1.06 -8.84
CA SER A 77 -7.85 -1.66 -9.71
C SER A 77 -7.27 -2.79 -10.55
N ALA A 78 -8.14 -3.61 -11.14
CA ALA A 78 -7.70 -4.67 -12.04
C ALA A 78 -6.91 -4.13 -13.24
N ALA A 79 -7.32 -2.99 -13.81
CA ALA A 79 -6.61 -2.36 -14.93
C ALA A 79 -5.18 -1.93 -14.56
N GLU A 80 -5.02 -1.26 -13.42
CA GLU A 80 -3.70 -0.84 -12.91
C GLU A 80 -2.82 -2.05 -12.59
N TYR A 81 -3.39 -3.08 -11.99
CA TYR A 81 -2.67 -4.29 -11.68
C TYR A 81 -2.21 -5.03 -12.96
N SER A 82 -3.05 -5.09 -13.99
CA SER A 82 -2.68 -5.64 -15.30
C SER A 82 -1.55 -4.85 -15.98
N GLN A 83 -1.53 -3.51 -15.85
CA GLN A 83 -0.42 -2.69 -16.36
C GLN A 83 0.91 -3.06 -15.69
N LEU A 84 0.90 -3.41 -14.39
CA LEU A 84 2.09 -3.90 -13.69
C LEU A 84 2.51 -5.29 -14.14
N GLN A 85 1.58 -6.14 -14.58
CA GLN A 85 1.88 -7.49 -15.09
C GLN A 85 2.52 -7.48 -16.47
N ALA A 86 2.19 -6.48 -17.31
CA ALA A 86 2.75 -6.34 -18.65
C ALA A 86 4.24 -5.95 -18.65
N THR A 87 4.76 -5.48 -17.52
CA THR A 87 6.17 -5.07 -17.40
C THR A 87 7.02 -6.28 -16.95
N PRO A 88 8.14 -6.59 -17.65
CA PRO A 88 9.02 -7.68 -17.24
C PRO A 88 9.55 -7.41 -15.83
N SER A 89 9.20 -8.28 -14.89
CA SER A 89 9.53 -8.12 -13.48
C SER A 89 9.77 -9.48 -12.82
N ASN A 90 10.53 -9.50 -11.74
CA ASN A 90 10.65 -10.70 -10.91
C ASN A 90 9.26 -11.06 -10.40
N ALA A 91 8.91 -12.35 -10.38
CA ALA A 91 7.55 -12.82 -10.03
C ALA A 91 6.99 -12.27 -8.70
N GLN A 92 7.88 -11.80 -7.80
CA GLN A 92 7.55 -11.27 -6.49
C GLN A 92 7.54 -9.73 -6.42
N ILE A 93 8.33 -9.02 -7.24
CA ILE A 93 8.44 -7.55 -7.20
C ILE A 93 8.01 -7.01 -8.54
N ARG A 94 6.90 -6.26 -8.57
CA ARG A 94 6.43 -5.62 -9.80
C ARG A 94 7.07 -4.25 -9.96
N ILE A 95 7.36 -3.82 -11.19
CA ILE A 95 7.88 -2.50 -11.49
C ILE A 95 6.94 -1.83 -12.48
N GLY A 96 6.59 -0.57 -12.25
CA GLY A 96 5.73 0.20 -13.16
C GLY A 96 5.76 1.70 -12.89
N PHE A 97 5.06 2.44 -13.73
CA PHE A 97 5.09 3.92 -13.76
C PHE A 97 3.80 4.56 -13.25
N LEU A 98 3.04 3.84 -12.42
CA LEU A 98 1.79 4.35 -11.87
C LEU A 98 2.05 5.53 -10.93
N SER A 99 1.23 6.56 -11.05
CA SER A 99 1.16 7.72 -10.15
C SER A 99 -0.19 7.72 -9.45
N PHE A 100 -0.21 8.04 -8.16
CA PHE A 100 -1.44 8.05 -7.37
C PHE A 100 -1.69 9.44 -6.81
N GLN A 101 -2.95 9.85 -6.81
CA GLN A 101 -3.41 11.01 -6.05
C GLN A 101 -3.26 10.71 -4.55
N VAL A 102 -3.05 11.75 -3.74
CA VAL A 102 -2.84 11.61 -2.28
C VAL A 102 -4.00 10.87 -1.63
N GLU A 103 -5.21 11.15 -2.06
CA GLU A 103 -6.45 10.63 -1.51
C GLU A 103 -6.60 9.11 -1.71
N ARG A 104 -5.85 8.52 -2.65
CA ARG A 104 -5.84 7.07 -2.90
C ARG A 104 -4.89 6.31 -1.99
N ILE A 105 -4.01 6.99 -1.28
CA ILE A 105 -3.08 6.37 -0.35
C ILE A 105 -3.82 6.03 0.94
N GLN A 106 -3.74 4.78 1.38
CA GLN A 106 -4.43 4.34 2.60
C GLN A 106 -3.66 4.75 3.84
N SER A 107 -2.39 4.39 3.86
CA SER A 107 -1.54 4.57 5.01
C SER A 107 -0.08 4.63 4.62
N LEU A 108 0.70 5.21 5.52
CA LEU A 108 2.15 5.23 5.52
C LEU A 108 2.61 4.27 6.61
N ILE A 109 3.32 3.23 6.22
CA ILE A 109 3.88 2.25 7.14
C ILE A 109 5.36 2.53 7.29
N THR A 110 5.78 2.59 8.54
CA THR A 110 7.14 2.89 8.93
C THR A 110 7.70 1.71 9.71
N ILE A 111 8.81 1.17 9.23
CA ILE A 111 9.44 -0.04 9.72
C ILE A 111 10.82 0.31 10.25
N ASN A 112 11.10 -0.04 11.49
CA ASN A 112 12.46 -0.11 12.03
C ASN A 112 12.72 -1.52 12.60
N LYS A 113 13.91 -1.75 13.15
CA LYS A 113 14.29 -3.08 13.68
C LYS A 113 13.46 -3.54 14.88
N GLU A 114 12.78 -2.62 15.55
CA GLU A 114 12.10 -2.86 16.83
C GLU A 114 10.59 -2.97 16.63
N ASN A 115 10.01 -2.07 15.81
CA ASN A 115 8.59 -1.81 15.70
C ASN A 115 8.17 -1.53 14.25
N LYS A 116 6.90 -1.81 13.96
CA LYS A 116 6.19 -1.34 12.77
C LYS A 116 5.09 -0.38 13.21
N VAL A 117 5.04 0.80 12.59
CA VAL A 117 4.03 1.83 12.89
C VAL A 117 3.31 2.20 11.60
N GLU A 118 1.98 2.10 11.62
CA GLU A 118 1.11 2.49 10.51
C GLU A 118 0.43 3.81 10.84
N TYR A 119 0.57 4.79 9.95
CA TYR A 119 -0.09 6.09 10.01
C TYR A 119 -1.18 6.12 8.95
N VAL A 120 -2.44 6.28 9.35
CA VAL A 120 -3.55 6.43 8.41
C VAL A 120 -3.42 7.78 7.71
N ASN A 121 -3.65 7.80 6.39
CA ASN A 121 -3.58 9.03 5.61
C ASN A 121 -4.72 9.99 6.01
N PRO A 122 -4.40 11.18 6.57
CA PRO A 122 -5.42 12.15 6.97
C PRO A 122 -6.15 12.78 5.77
N PHE A 123 -5.60 12.65 4.58
CA PHE A 123 -6.16 13.16 3.33
C PHE A 123 -6.89 12.08 2.51
N CYS A 124 -7.00 10.85 3.03
CA CYS A 124 -7.68 9.77 2.30
C CYS A 124 -9.16 10.10 2.11
N SER A 125 -9.59 10.26 0.86
CA SER A 125 -11.01 10.42 0.53
C SER A 125 -11.63 9.05 0.26
N GLY A 126 -11.79 8.25 1.31
CA GLY A 126 -12.83 7.22 1.36
C GLY A 126 -12.63 5.94 0.55
N ILE A 127 -11.46 5.29 0.62
CA ILE A 127 -11.51 3.82 0.63
C ILE A 127 -11.84 3.43 2.07
N LYS A 128 -13.13 3.23 2.35
CA LYS A 128 -13.60 2.82 3.68
C LYS A 128 -13.16 1.38 3.97
N GLU A 129 -11.93 1.18 4.44
CA GLU A 129 -11.66 0.07 5.35
C GLU A 129 -11.62 0.62 6.77
N GLU A 130 -12.77 0.57 7.46
CA GLU A 130 -12.75 0.50 8.93
C GLU A 130 -12.01 -0.77 9.33
N LYS A 131 -10.72 -0.66 9.61
CA LYS A 131 -9.99 -1.66 10.40
C LYS A 131 -9.22 -0.94 11.49
N THR A 132 -9.84 -0.91 12.67
CA THR A 132 -9.16 -0.73 13.94
C THR A 132 -8.16 -1.87 14.09
N VAL A 133 -6.87 -1.60 13.87
CA VAL A 133 -5.82 -2.56 14.15
C VAL A 133 -5.33 -2.29 15.57
N THR A 134 -5.92 -2.99 16.53
CA THR A 134 -5.41 -3.09 17.89
C THR A 134 -4.47 -4.30 17.92
N PHE A 135 -3.15 -4.08 17.96
CA PHE A 135 -2.23 -5.12 18.40
C PHE A 135 -2.16 -5.06 19.93
N ALA A 136 -2.76 -6.04 20.60
CA ALA A 136 -2.52 -6.29 22.02
C ALA A 136 -1.19 -7.04 22.17
N ALA A 137 -0.42 -6.66 23.20
CA ALA A 137 0.88 -7.22 23.57
C ALA A 137 0.80 -8.68 24.04
#